data_AF-A0A7V7NQB2-F1
#
_entry.id   AF-A0A7V7NQB2-F1
#
_cell.length_a   1.000
_cell.length_b   1.000
_cell.length_c   1.000
_cell.angle_alpha   90.00
_cell.angle_beta   90.00
_cell.angle_gamma   90.00
#
_symmetry.space_group_name_H-M   'P 1'
#
loop_
_entity.id
_entity.type
_entity.pdbx_description
1 polymer ?
#
loop_
_entity_poly.entity_id
_entity_poly.type
_entity_poly.pdbx_seq_one_letter_code
_entity_poly.pdbx_strand_id
1 'polypeptide(L)'
;MEIDVILNNARVFLAIIASISALYITFRTIRKFKGERAKELHTQYVKLKELVKNTDENYAEILVILSGLTTSRLTKDEVEWFISEPGAFLKLEQFGRVNGRYSEINLIAKEFALPLRFRTRKGRVIERLKIVLFSILFVLMLLLFWYLMLVNSNTPEFFVYIALACLSAYILVVLWGGHYLWSTLSKAVKLAGKP
;
A
#
# COMPACT_ATOMS: atom_id res chain seq x y z
N MET A 1 -7.44 -47.14 24.85
CA MET A 1 -6.36 -47.10 23.84
C MET A 1 -6.92 -46.95 22.43
N GLU A 2 -7.70 -47.89 21.88
CA GLU A 2 -8.27 -47.72 20.52
C GLU A 2 -9.31 -46.59 20.42
N ILE A 3 -10.20 -46.44 21.41
CA ILE A 3 -11.21 -45.38 21.45
C ILE A 3 -10.58 -43.98 21.51
N ASP A 4 -9.48 -43.82 22.25
CA ASP A 4 -8.76 -42.55 22.40
C ASP A 4 -8.10 -42.12 21.08
N VAL A 5 -7.55 -43.08 20.33
CA VAL A 5 -6.96 -42.85 19.01
C VAL A 5 -8.03 -42.45 17.99
N ILE A 6 -9.19 -43.12 17.99
CA ILE A 6 -10.33 -42.78 17.12
C ILE A 6 -10.85 -41.38 17.46
N LEU A 7 -11.00 -41.05 18.74
CA LEU A 7 -11.47 -39.74 19.19
C LEU A 7 -10.47 -38.62 18.82
N ASN A 8 -9.17 -38.87 18.94
CA ASN A 8 -8.14 -37.91 18.55
C ASN A 8 -8.14 -37.67 17.03
N ASN A 9 -8.25 -38.73 16.23
CA ASN A 9 -8.35 -38.62 14.78
C ASN A 9 -9.62 -37.86 14.34
N ALA A 10 -10.75 -38.09 15.01
CA ALA A 10 -11.99 -37.34 14.76
C ALA A 10 -11.84 -35.84 15.08
N ARG A 11 -11.16 -35.49 16.18
CA ARG A 11 -10.86 -34.09 16.53
C ARG A 11 -9.97 -33.41 15.49
N VAL A 12 -8.94 -34.10 15.02
CA VAL A 12 -8.05 -33.59 13.96
C VAL A 12 -8.84 -33.38 12.66
N PHE A 13 -9.72 -34.31 12.29
CA PHE A 13 -10.56 -34.18 11.10
C PHE A 13 -11.54 -32.99 11.20
N LEU A 14 -12.18 -32.81 12.36
CA LEU A 14 -13.04 -31.65 12.62
C LEU A 14 -12.26 -30.33 12.59
N ALA A 15 -11.04 -30.31 13.14
CA ALA A 15 -10.18 -29.12 13.11
C ALA A 15 -9.78 -28.76 11.66
N ILE A 16 -9.51 -29.76 10.82
CA ILE A 16 -9.22 -29.56 9.38
C ILE A 16 -10.45 -28.98 8.67
N ILE A 17 -11.64 -29.57 8.87
CA ILE A 17 -12.89 -29.08 8.27
C ILE A 17 -13.19 -27.64 8.72
N ALA A 18 -13.03 -27.34 10.01
CA ALA A 18 -13.22 -26.01 10.55
C ALA A 18 -12.25 -25.00 9.92
N SER A 19 -10.99 -25.37 9.76
CA SER A 19 -9.96 -24.52 9.13
C SER A 19 -10.25 -24.25 7.66
N ILE A 20 -10.66 -25.27 6.90
CA ILE A 20 -11.03 -25.13 5.48
C ILE A 20 -12.29 -24.25 5.35
N SER A 21 -13.28 -24.46 6.23
CA SER A 21 -14.51 -23.67 6.24
C SER A 21 -14.25 -22.21 6.58
N ALA A 22 -13.37 -21.94 7.55
CA ALA A 22 -12.94 -20.59 7.89
C ALA A 22 -12.26 -19.91 6.69
N LEU A 23 -11.30 -20.58 6.04
CA LEU A 23 -10.65 -20.06 4.83
C LEU A 23 -11.64 -19.77 3.70
N TYR A 24 -12.62 -20.66 3.48
CA TYR A 24 -13.66 -20.47 2.47
C TYR A 24 -14.54 -19.25 2.76
N ILE A 25 -14.99 -19.09 4.00
CA ILE A 25 -15.78 -17.93 4.44
C ILE A 25 -14.97 -16.65 4.27
N THR A 26 -13.72 -16.63 4.71
CA THR A 26 -12.82 -15.48 4.54
C THR A 26 -12.65 -15.14 3.06
N PHE A 27 -12.41 -16.14 2.21
CA PHE A 27 -12.25 -15.94 0.77
C PHE A 27 -13.53 -15.40 0.09
N ARG A 28 -14.70 -15.94 0.46
CA ARG A 28 -15.99 -15.45 -0.04
C ARG A 28 -16.24 -14.00 0.37
N THR A 29 -15.97 -13.67 1.63
CA THR A 29 -16.10 -12.31 2.17
C THR A 29 -15.17 -11.34 1.43
N ILE A 30 -13.90 -11.72 1.21
CA ILE A 30 -12.95 -10.92 0.43
C ILE A 30 -13.47 -10.67 -1.00
N ARG A 31 -14.04 -11.68 -1.67
CA ARG A 31 -14.62 -11.52 -3.00
C ARG A 31 -15.81 -10.56 -3.01
N LYS A 32 -16.70 -10.68 -2.02
CA LYS A 32 -17.86 -9.79 -1.87
C LYS A 32 -17.42 -8.33 -1.70
N PHE A 33 -16.46 -8.07 -0.81
CA PHE A 33 -15.88 -6.75 -0.62
C PHE A 33 -15.27 -6.17 -1.90
N LYS A 34 -14.56 -6.98 -2.70
CA LYS A 34 -14.03 -6.51 -3.99
C LYS A 34 -15.14 -6.11 -4.97
N GLY A 35 -16.23 -6.86 -5.03
CA GLY A 35 -17.38 -6.56 -5.89
C GLY A 35 -18.10 -5.28 -5.47
N GLU A 36 -18.37 -5.11 -4.18
CA GLU A 36 -19.00 -3.91 -3.63
C GLU A 36 -18.16 -2.66 -3.92
N ARG A 37 -16.85 -2.75 -3.70
CA ARG A 37 -15.91 -1.66 -3.99
C ARG A 37 -15.87 -1.27 -5.47
N ALA A 38 -15.96 -2.25 -6.39
CA ALA A 38 -16.01 -1.96 -7.82
C ALA A 38 -17.29 -1.22 -8.22
N LYS A 39 -18.43 -1.58 -7.60
CA LYS A 39 -19.70 -0.90 -7.81
C LYS A 39 -19.65 0.55 -7.31
N GLU A 40 -19.11 0.76 -6.11
CA GLU A 40 -18.94 2.09 -5.53
C GLU A 40 -18.04 2.99 -6.39
N LEU A 41 -16.89 2.45 -6.84
CA LEU A 41 -15.97 3.16 -7.74
C LEU A 41 -16.66 3.56 -9.06
N HIS A 42 -17.48 2.67 -9.62
CA HIS A 42 -18.23 2.97 -10.83
C HIS A 42 -19.29 4.06 -10.61
N THR A 43 -20.03 4.02 -9.49
CA THR A 43 -20.99 5.07 -9.13
C THR A 43 -20.30 6.43 -8.98
N GLN A 44 -19.14 6.48 -8.33
CA GLN A 44 -18.35 7.70 -8.20
C GLN A 44 -17.83 8.21 -9.56
N TYR A 45 -17.39 7.31 -10.44
CA TYR A 45 -17.00 7.68 -11.81
C TYR A 45 -18.14 8.32 -12.60
N VAL A 46 -19.34 7.72 -12.57
CA VAL A 46 -20.51 8.27 -13.27
C VAL A 46 -20.86 9.66 -12.76
N LYS A 47 -20.86 9.86 -11.43
CA LYS A 47 -21.13 11.16 -10.82
C LYS A 47 -20.07 12.20 -11.21
N LEU A 48 -18.79 11.84 -11.16
CA LEU A 48 -17.70 12.72 -11.59
C LEU A 48 -17.81 13.09 -13.07
N LYS A 49 -18.19 12.15 -13.93
CA LYS A 49 -18.37 12.39 -15.37
C LYS A 49 -19.46 13.40 -15.68
N GLU A 50 -20.50 13.48 -14.85
CA GLU A 50 -21.53 14.51 -14.98
C GLU A 50 -21.05 15.88 -14.49
N LEU A 51 -20.39 15.91 -13.33
CA LEU A 51 -19.90 17.16 -12.71
C LEU A 51 -18.79 17.84 -13.55
N VAL A 52 -17.92 17.06 -14.19
CA VAL A 52 -16.83 17.55 -15.04
C VAL A 52 -17.32 18.27 -16.31
N LYS A 53 -18.60 18.15 -16.68
CA LYS A 53 -19.14 18.95 -17.80
C LYS A 53 -19.08 20.46 -17.52
N ASN A 54 -19.21 20.85 -16.26
CA ASN A 54 -19.08 22.23 -15.78
C ASN A 54 -18.04 22.28 -14.65
N THR A 55 -16.78 22.01 -14.96
CA THR A 55 -15.69 21.93 -13.97
C THR A 55 -15.57 23.19 -13.11
N ASP A 56 -15.81 24.39 -13.69
CA ASP A 56 -15.64 25.65 -12.98
C ASP A 56 -16.64 25.88 -11.84
N GLU A 57 -17.90 25.51 -12.05
CA GLU A 57 -18.96 25.65 -11.04
C GLU A 57 -18.90 24.52 -10.00
N ASN A 58 -18.52 23.31 -10.44
CA ASN A 58 -18.59 22.10 -9.61
C ASN A 58 -17.25 21.70 -8.99
N TYR A 59 -16.19 22.50 -9.16
CA TYR A 59 -14.83 22.12 -8.76
C TYR A 59 -14.72 21.70 -7.28
N ALA A 60 -15.45 22.39 -6.39
CA ALA A 60 -15.45 22.07 -4.97
C ALA A 60 -16.05 20.68 -4.69
N GLU A 61 -17.18 20.35 -5.31
CA GLU A 61 -17.82 19.03 -5.14
C GLU A 61 -16.96 17.91 -5.76
N ILE A 62 -16.36 18.18 -6.92
CA ILE A 62 -15.41 17.28 -7.57
C ILE A 62 -14.23 16.98 -6.62
N LEU A 63 -13.64 18.00 -5.99
CA LEU A 63 -12.55 17.83 -5.04
C LEU A 63 -12.95 17.01 -3.81
N VAL A 64 -14.17 17.20 -3.29
CA VAL A 64 -14.68 16.40 -2.16
C VAL A 64 -14.79 14.93 -2.55
N ILE A 65 -15.36 14.61 -3.71
CA ILE A 65 -15.47 13.22 -4.19
C ILE A 65 -14.07 12.62 -4.40
N LEU A 66 -13.16 13.37 -5.03
CA LEU A 66 -11.80 12.94 -5.27
C LEU A 66 -11.01 12.75 -3.97
N SER A 67 -11.28 13.53 -2.91
CA SER A 67 -10.61 13.35 -1.61
C SER A 67 -10.90 11.99 -0.96
N GLY A 68 -12.04 11.38 -1.28
CA GLY A 68 -12.36 10.00 -0.88
C GLY A 68 -11.60 8.94 -1.69
N LEU A 69 -11.04 9.30 -2.85
CA LEU A 69 -10.41 8.39 -3.82
C LEU A 69 -8.89 8.53 -3.90
N THR A 70 -8.37 9.74 -3.78
CA THR A 70 -6.96 10.10 -3.95
C THR A 70 -6.55 11.11 -2.89
N THR A 71 -5.34 10.97 -2.36
CA THR A 71 -4.74 12.00 -1.49
C THR A 71 -3.89 13.00 -2.28
N SER A 72 -3.68 12.77 -3.58
CA SER A 72 -2.97 13.71 -4.45
C SER A 72 -3.86 14.91 -4.79
N ARG A 73 -3.26 16.11 -4.77
CA ARG A 73 -3.91 17.32 -5.27
C ARG A 73 -3.92 17.27 -6.79
N LEU A 74 -5.08 17.45 -7.39
CA LEU A 74 -5.28 17.43 -8.83
C LEU A 74 -5.70 18.81 -9.34
N THR A 75 -5.11 19.26 -10.44
CA THR A 75 -5.57 20.45 -11.16
C THR A 75 -6.85 20.16 -11.93
N LYS A 76 -7.57 21.20 -12.36
CA LYS A 76 -8.79 21.05 -13.18
C LYS A 76 -8.52 20.20 -14.43
N ASP A 77 -7.45 20.52 -15.16
CA ASP A 77 -7.04 19.81 -16.37
C ASP A 77 -6.69 18.34 -16.11
N GLU A 78 -6.05 18.04 -14.98
CA GLU A 78 -5.75 16.65 -14.58
C GLU A 78 -7.03 15.87 -14.27
N VAL A 79 -8.00 16.49 -13.60
CA VAL A 79 -9.30 15.86 -13.34
C VAL A 79 -10.02 15.56 -14.65
N GLU A 80 -10.06 16.52 -15.57
CA GLU A 80 -10.65 16.33 -16.89
C GLU A 80 -9.96 15.20 -17.66
N TRP A 81 -8.64 15.14 -17.60
CA TRP A 81 -7.88 14.04 -18.20
C TRP A 81 -8.21 12.68 -17.59
N PHE A 82 -8.28 12.56 -16.25
CA PHE A 82 -8.61 11.30 -15.58
C PHE A 82 -9.98 10.73 -15.94
N ILE A 83 -10.93 11.62 -16.25
CA ILE A 83 -12.31 11.24 -16.56
C ILE A 83 -12.50 11.03 -18.07
N SER A 84 -11.79 11.78 -18.91
CA SER A 84 -11.89 11.68 -20.37
C SER A 84 -11.05 10.55 -20.95
N GLU A 85 -9.88 10.25 -20.37
CA GLU A 85 -8.97 9.23 -20.89
C GLU A 85 -9.39 7.81 -20.45
N PRO A 86 -9.58 6.87 -21.40
CA PRO A 86 -9.95 5.50 -21.06
C PRO A 86 -8.93 4.84 -20.13
N GLY A 87 -9.39 4.23 -19.04
CA GLY A 87 -8.53 3.49 -18.11
C GLY A 87 -7.73 4.35 -17.12
N ALA A 88 -7.63 5.67 -17.32
CA ALA A 88 -6.93 6.57 -16.41
C ALA A 88 -7.58 6.60 -15.02
N PHE A 89 -8.92 6.63 -14.96
CA PHE A 89 -9.66 6.61 -13.70
C PHE A 89 -9.37 5.36 -12.83
N LEU A 90 -9.16 4.19 -13.45
CA LEU A 90 -8.81 2.96 -12.72
C LEU A 90 -7.43 3.05 -12.05
N LYS A 91 -6.55 3.88 -12.62
CA LYS A 91 -5.20 4.14 -12.13
C LYS A 91 -5.15 5.29 -11.12
N LEU A 92 -6.25 6.05 -10.95
CA LEU A 92 -6.35 7.19 -10.03
C LEU A 92 -5.98 6.84 -8.60
N GLU A 93 -6.50 5.74 -8.05
CA GLU A 93 -6.19 5.31 -6.68
C GLU A 93 -4.70 4.95 -6.53
N GLN A 94 -4.10 4.37 -7.57
CA GLN A 94 -2.68 4.02 -7.54
C GLN A 94 -1.79 5.26 -7.62
N PHE A 95 -2.18 6.24 -8.44
CA PHE A 95 -1.52 7.53 -8.57
C PHE A 95 -1.65 8.34 -7.28
N GLY A 96 -2.85 8.40 -6.72
CA GLY A 96 -3.20 9.13 -5.50
C GLY A 96 -2.62 8.58 -4.19
N ARG A 97 -1.82 7.51 -4.26
CA ARG A 97 -1.10 6.92 -3.12
C ARG A 97 0.38 7.31 -3.15
N VAL A 98 1.20 6.61 -2.37
CA VAL A 98 2.65 6.81 -2.30
C VAL A 98 3.35 6.69 -3.69
N ASN A 99 2.73 6.03 -4.68
CA ASN A 99 3.31 5.98 -6.03
C ASN A 99 3.30 7.35 -6.73
N GLY A 100 2.39 8.26 -6.38
CA GLY A 100 2.33 9.62 -6.92
C GLY A 100 3.61 10.43 -6.65
N ARG A 101 4.38 10.08 -5.62
CA ARG A 101 5.71 10.68 -5.36
C ARG A 101 6.69 10.49 -6.54
N TYR A 102 6.50 9.44 -7.33
CA TYR A 102 7.39 9.07 -8.44
C TYR A 102 6.69 9.12 -9.80
N SER A 103 5.50 9.70 -9.87
CA SER A 103 4.69 9.79 -11.08
C SER A 103 4.18 11.21 -11.27
N GLU A 104 4.21 11.69 -12.50
CA GLU A 104 3.63 12.96 -12.94
C GLU A 104 2.63 12.68 -14.05
N ILE A 105 1.69 13.59 -14.29
CA ILE A 105 0.75 13.50 -15.40
C ILE A 105 1.28 14.42 -16.51
N ASN A 106 1.54 13.84 -17.68
CA ASN A 106 1.86 14.63 -18.86
C ASN A 106 0.59 14.86 -19.67
N LEU A 107 -0.03 16.03 -19.47
CA LEU A 107 -1.28 16.42 -20.14
C LEU A 107 -1.13 16.50 -21.66
N ILE A 108 0.06 16.86 -22.17
CA ILE A 108 0.33 16.97 -23.62
C ILE A 108 0.38 15.58 -24.26
N ALA A 109 1.09 14.65 -23.63
CA ALA A 109 1.23 13.28 -24.12
C ALA A 109 0.03 12.38 -23.73
N LYS A 110 -0.85 12.84 -22.83
CA LYS A 110 -1.94 12.07 -22.21
C LYS A 110 -1.45 10.78 -21.54
N GLU A 111 -0.36 10.88 -20.79
CA GLU A 111 0.34 9.73 -20.23
C GLU A 111 0.81 9.97 -18.79
N PHE A 112 0.95 8.90 -18.02
CA PHE A 112 1.71 8.94 -16.77
C PHE A 112 3.20 8.99 -17.11
N ALA A 113 3.89 10.02 -16.64
CA ALA A 113 5.31 10.20 -16.82
C ALA A 113 6.06 9.96 -15.50
N LEU A 114 7.33 9.56 -15.61
CA LEU A 114 8.25 9.65 -14.48
C LEU A 114 8.84 11.06 -14.46
N PRO A 115 9.00 11.68 -13.28
CA PRO A 115 9.76 12.92 -13.14
C PRO A 115 11.13 12.80 -13.80
N LEU A 116 11.66 13.91 -14.32
CA LEU A 116 12.99 13.96 -14.98
C LEU A 116 14.09 13.26 -14.17
N ARG A 117 14.05 13.40 -12.84
CA ARG A 117 14.99 12.79 -11.89
C ARG A 117 14.97 11.25 -11.91
N PHE A 118 13.83 10.64 -12.19
CA PHE A 118 13.62 9.19 -12.15
C PHE A 118 13.47 8.55 -13.53
N ARG A 119 13.52 9.34 -14.61
CA ARG A 119 13.47 8.83 -15.99
C ARG A 119 14.67 7.93 -16.32
N THR A 120 15.86 8.27 -15.80
CA THR A 120 17.08 7.48 -16.03
C THR A 120 17.20 6.30 -15.06
N ARG A 121 17.90 5.23 -15.48
CA ARG A 121 18.23 4.11 -14.56
C ARG A 121 19.10 4.57 -13.39
N LYS A 122 20.06 5.48 -13.63
CA LYS A 122 20.95 6.02 -12.60
C LYS A 122 20.18 6.73 -11.49
N GLY A 123 19.27 7.64 -11.83
CA GLY A 123 18.45 8.36 -10.85
C GLY A 123 17.59 7.44 -9.99
N ARG A 124 17.02 6.37 -10.60
CA ARG A 124 16.26 5.35 -9.87
C ARG A 124 17.10 4.53 -8.91
N VAL A 125 18.33 4.17 -9.28
CA VAL A 125 19.25 3.45 -8.40
C VAL A 125 19.66 4.32 -7.21
N ILE A 126 19.92 5.62 -7.43
CA ILE A 126 20.26 6.56 -6.36
C ILE A 126 19.12 6.66 -5.34
N GLU A 127 17.87 6.81 -5.77
CA GLU A 127 16.73 6.89 -4.85
C GLU A 127 16.54 5.59 -4.06
N ARG A 128 16.65 4.45 -4.74
CA ARG A 128 16.65 3.12 -4.13
C ARG A 128 17.73 2.96 -3.07
N LEU A 129 18.94 3.44 -3.35
CA LEU A 129 20.05 3.40 -2.43
C LEU A 129 19.79 4.29 -1.20
N LYS A 130 19.20 5.48 -1.38
CA LYS A 130 18.80 6.34 -0.26
C LYS A 130 17.80 5.65 0.67
N ILE A 131 16.80 4.97 0.12
CA ILE A 131 15.79 4.23 0.91
C ILE A 131 16.47 3.12 1.72
N VAL A 132 17.31 2.31 1.06
CA VAL A 132 18.03 1.20 1.73
C VAL A 132 18.98 1.74 2.80
N LEU A 133 19.76 2.76 2.48
CA LEU A 133 20.70 3.37 3.42
C LEU A 133 19.98 3.94 4.64
N PHE A 134 18.87 4.64 4.43
CA PHE A 134 18.06 5.18 5.52
C PHE A 134 17.49 4.05 6.39
N SER A 135 16.95 2.98 5.80
CA SER A 135 16.46 1.82 6.55
C SER A 135 17.56 1.16 7.37
N ILE A 136 18.75 0.96 6.80
CA ILE A 136 19.90 0.35 7.49
C ILE A 136 20.36 1.24 8.64
N LEU A 137 20.56 2.54 8.40
CA LEU A 137 20.99 3.49 9.44
C LEU A 137 19.98 3.55 10.59
N PHE A 138 18.68 3.53 10.28
CA PHE A 138 17.63 3.54 11.30
C PHE A 138 17.63 2.25 12.14
N VAL A 139 17.83 1.08 11.51
CA VAL A 139 17.99 -0.19 12.23
C VAL A 139 19.25 -0.17 13.11
N LEU A 140 20.38 0.31 12.61
CA LEU A 140 21.61 0.42 13.39
C LEU A 140 21.44 1.35 14.60
N MET A 141 20.76 2.48 14.42
CA MET A 141 20.44 3.41 15.52
C MET A 141 19.57 2.73 16.59
N LEU A 142 18.55 1.95 16.18
CA LEU A 142 17.72 1.19 17.10
C LEU A 142 18.53 0.13 17.86
N LEU A 143 19.39 -0.62 17.16
CA LEU A 143 20.26 -1.62 17.78
C LEU A 143 21.21 -0.98 18.80
N LEU A 144 21.82 0.16 18.45
CA LEU A 144 22.71 0.90 19.35
C LEU A 144 21.96 1.40 20.60
N PHE A 145 20.77 1.98 20.42
CA PHE A 145 19.93 2.44 21.53
C PHE A 145 19.60 1.29 22.50
N TRP A 146 19.21 0.14 21.96
CA TRP A 146 18.89 -1.04 22.77
C TRP A 146 20.12 -1.65 23.45
N TYR A 147 21.26 -1.69 22.78
CA TYR A 147 22.53 -2.12 23.37
C TYR A 147 22.89 -1.26 24.59
N LEU A 148 22.79 0.08 24.47
CA LEU A 148 23.08 1.00 25.57
C LEU A 148 22.12 0.81 26.75
N MET A 149 20.85 0.50 26.50
CA MET A 149 19.87 0.24 27.56
C MET A 149 20.13 -1.09 28.29
N LEU A 150 20.52 -2.15 27.57
CA LEU A 150 20.70 -3.49 28.12
C LEU A 150 22.05 -3.68 28.83
N VAL A 151 23.11 -3.00 28.39
CA VAL A 151 24.45 -3.11 28.99
C VAL A 151 24.49 -2.54 30.41
N ASN A 152 23.59 -1.61 30.74
CA ASN A 152 23.60 -0.89 32.01
C ASN A 152 22.46 -1.29 32.96
N SER A 153 21.73 -2.37 32.66
CA SER A 153 20.54 -2.75 33.41
C SER A 153 20.73 -4.06 34.18
N ASN A 154 20.61 -4.02 35.51
CA ASN A 154 20.42 -5.20 36.37
C ASN A 154 19.01 -5.80 36.21
N THR A 155 18.49 -5.81 34.98
CA THR A 155 17.13 -6.26 34.66
C THR A 155 17.07 -7.80 34.67
N PRO A 156 16.03 -8.40 35.26
CA PRO A 156 15.82 -9.84 35.20
C PRO A 156 15.73 -10.34 33.75
N GLU A 157 16.27 -11.53 33.49
CA GLU A 157 16.38 -12.13 32.14
C GLU A 157 15.04 -12.19 31.39
N PHE A 158 13.93 -12.44 32.10
CA PHE A 158 12.59 -12.46 31.52
C PHE A 158 12.22 -11.15 30.79
N PHE A 159 12.54 -10.00 31.39
CA PHE A 159 12.24 -8.70 30.79
C PHE A 159 13.16 -8.41 29.58
N VAL A 160 14.36 -8.98 29.56
CA VAL A 160 15.29 -8.89 28.42
C VAL A 160 14.72 -9.64 27.21
N TYR A 161 14.13 -10.82 27.40
CA TYR A 161 13.49 -11.56 26.30
C TYR A 161 12.28 -10.83 25.71
N ILE A 162 11.44 -10.21 26.54
CA ILE A 162 10.31 -9.39 26.08
C ILE A 162 10.81 -8.18 25.28
N ALA A 163 11.83 -7.49 25.79
CA ALA A 163 12.47 -6.37 25.10
C ALA A 163 13.02 -6.77 23.72
N LEU A 164 13.71 -7.91 23.62
CA LEU A 164 14.22 -8.45 22.36
C LEU A 164 13.09 -8.79 21.38
N ALA A 165 11.99 -9.37 21.87
CA ALA A 165 10.82 -9.63 21.04
C ALA A 165 10.23 -8.33 20.48
N CYS A 166 10.07 -7.29 21.30
CA CYS A 166 9.62 -5.97 20.83
C CYS A 166 10.58 -5.36 19.80
N LEU A 167 11.90 -5.44 20.03
CA LEU A 167 12.92 -4.96 19.09
C LEU A 167 12.81 -5.68 17.73
N SER A 168 12.65 -7.00 17.74
CA SER A 168 12.47 -7.78 16.51
C SER A 168 11.23 -7.33 15.72
N ALA A 169 10.12 -7.05 16.41
CA ALA A 169 8.91 -6.55 15.78
C ALA A 169 9.13 -5.16 15.17
N TYR A 170 9.83 -4.27 15.88
CA TYR A 170 10.22 -2.95 15.34
C TYR A 170 11.08 -3.05 14.09
N ILE A 171 12.09 -3.94 14.08
CA ILE A 171 12.95 -4.16 12.91
C ILE A 171 12.11 -4.65 11.73
N LEU A 172 11.19 -5.60 11.95
CA LEU A 172 10.28 -6.08 10.91
C LEU A 172 9.42 -4.96 10.31
N VAL A 173 8.90 -4.06 11.14
CA VAL A 173 8.12 -2.89 10.68
C VAL A 173 8.99 -1.95 9.83
N VAL A 174 10.23 -1.67 10.24
CA VAL A 174 11.16 -0.82 9.49
C VAL A 174 11.52 -1.45 8.14
N LEU A 175 11.84 -2.75 8.13
CA LEU A 175 12.14 -3.49 6.91
C LEU A 175 10.93 -3.55 5.97
N TRP A 176 9.73 -3.75 6.52
CA TRP A 176 8.49 -3.72 5.77
C TRP A 176 8.24 -2.35 5.14
N GLY A 177 8.44 -1.26 5.90
CA GLY A 177 8.33 0.12 5.40
C GLY A 177 9.35 0.44 4.31
N GLY A 178 10.61 0.01 4.49
CA GLY A 178 11.67 0.13 3.48
C GLY A 178 11.34 -0.62 2.20
N HIS A 179 10.89 -1.88 2.32
CA HIS A 179 10.43 -2.68 1.18
C HIS A 179 9.21 -2.05 0.48
N TYR A 180 8.27 -1.50 1.25
CA TYR A 180 7.11 -0.80 0.72
C TYR A 180 7.55 0.40 -0.13
N LEU A 181 8.42 1.28 0.39
CA LEU A 181 8.96 2.44 -0.33
C LEU A 181 9.83 2.04 -1.54
N TRP A 182 10.55 0.93 -1.46
CA TRP A 182 11.27 0.38 -2.61
C TRP A 182 10.30 -0.07 -3.72
N SER A 183 9.21 -0.72 -3.32
CA SER A 183 8.20 -1.24 -4.25
C SER A 183 7.44 -0.13 -4.97
N THR A 184 7.23 1.04 -4.33
CA THR A 184 6.46 2.14 -4.92
C THR A 184 7.13 2.74 -6.14
N LEU A 185 8.46 2.90 -6.14
CA LEU A 185 9.20 3.31 -7.33
C LEU A 185 9.03 2.30 -8.49
N SER A 186 9.05 1.00 -8.17
CA SER A 186 8.87 -0.05 -9.17
C SER A 186 7.45 -0.06 -9.74
N LYS A 187 6.44 0.24 -8.90
CA LYS A 187 5.04 0.40 -9.32
C LYS A 187 4.85 1.64 -10.18
N ALA A 188 5.46 2.77 -9.82
CA ALA A 188 5.42 3.99 -10.64
C ALA A 188 6.03 3.78 -12.03
N VAL A 189 7.12 3.01 -12.14
CA VAL A 189 7.70 2.63 -13.44
C VAL A 189 6.73 1.79 -14.28
N LYS A 190 5.93 0.91 -13.66
CA LYS A 190 4.89 0.15 -14.35
C LYS A 190 3.67 1.00 -14.73
N LEU A 191 3.42 2.07 -13.98
CA LEU A 191 2.33 3.00 -14.23
C LEU A 191 2.65 3.91 -15.43
N ALA A 192 3.92 4.23 -15.63
CA ALA A 192 4.39 5.13 -16.68
C ALA A 192 4.02 4.63 -18.09
N GLY A 193 3.60 5.56 -18.95
CA GLY A 193 3.06 5.32 -20.28
C GLY A 193 1.55 5.56 -20.34
N LYS A 194 0.91 5.05 -21.40
CA LYS A 194 -0.53 5.18 -21.60
C LYS A 194 -1.32 4.38 -20.57
N PRO A 195 -2.48 4.91 -20.11
CA PRO A 195 -3.38 4.21 -19.21
C PRO A 195 -3.86 2.86 -19.78
#